data_AF-A0A1T4RE74-F1
#
_entry.id   AF-A0A1T4RE74-F1
#
_cell.length_a   1.000
_cell.length_b   1.000
_cell.length_c   1.000
_cell.angle_alpha   90.00
_cell.angle_beta   90.00
_cell.angle_gamma   90.00
#
_symmetry.space_group_name_H-M   'P 1'
#
loop_
_entity.id
_entity.type
_entity.pdbx_description
1 polymer ?
#
loop_
_entity_poly.entity_id
_entity_poly.type
_entity_poly.pdbx_seq_one_letter_code
_entity_poly.pdbx_strand_id
1 'polypeptide(L)'
;MHKGVLLDTSFFLRFLNERDPLFANADGYFRYFIENDIPMYISTISIGEYCVRGTVDELPLRSLKVLTYNIDHAKRTGVFANLIFSNKGRLKLNERNIIPNDTKLFATADVEGEVAYYLSSDGESQKIYELLKQLDSPHFQFINLYNPYTSVFGVLPF
;
A
#
# COMPACT_ATOMS: atom_id res chain seq x y z
N MET A 1 -8.66 19.41 0.21
CA MET A 1 -7.89 18.52 1.09
C MET A 1 -7.26 17.47 0.20
N HIS A 2 -5.96 17.53 -0.05
CA HIS A 2 -5.30 16.60 -0.97
C HIS A 2 -5.25 15.22 -0.31
N LYS A 3 -5.81 14.24 -1.01
CA LYS A 3 -5.92 12.84 -0.58
C LYS A 3 -4.64 12.12 -1.01
N GLY A 4 -3.78 11.76 -0.06
CA GLY A 4 -2.49 11.14 -0.34
C GLY A 4 -2.55 9.62 -0.53
N VAL A 5 -1.41 9.03 -0.88
CA VAL A 5 -1.25 7.60 -1.20
C VAL A 5 -0.10 6.97 -0.43
N LEU A 6 -0.35 5.85 0.25
CA LEU A 6 0.69 4.99 0.81
C LEU A 6 1.11 3.97 -0.25
N LEU A 7 2.40 3.99 -0.59
CA LEU A 7 3.03 3.07 -1.53
C LEU A 7 3.72 1.96 -0.74
N ASP A 8 3.45 0.70 -1.09
CA ASP A 8 4.05 -0.45 -0.42
C ASP A 8 5.34 -0.92 -1.10
N THR A 9 6.00 -1.92 -0.50
CA THR A 9 7.25 -2.48 -1.02
C THR A 9 7.08 -3.06 -2.42
N SER A 10 5.93 -3.68 -2.70
CA SER A 10 5.65 -4.24 -4.01
C SER A 10 5.68 -3.14 -5.08
N PHE A 11 5.10 -1.97 -4.83
CA PHE A 11 5.17 -0.85 -5.76
C PHE A 11 6.62 -0.47 -6.09
N PHE A 12 7.47 -0.28 -5.08
CA PHE A 12 8.87 0.12 -5.29
C PHE A 12 9.67 -0.93 -6.05
N LEU A 13 9.43 -2.22 -5.81
CA LEU A 13 10.09 -3.31 -6.55
C LEU A 13 9.78 -3.28 -8.06
N ARG A 14 8.59 -2.79 -8.47
CA ARG A 14 8.22 -2.65 -9.89
C ARG A 14 8.69 -1.30 -10.45
N PHE A 15 8.52 -0.23 -9.67
CA PHE A 15 8.95 1.11 -10.07
C PHE A 15 10.45 1.22 -10.31
N LEU A 16 11.28 0.51 -9.52
CA LEU A 16 12.74 0.57 -9.64
C LEU A 16 13.32 -0.47 -10.62
N ASN A 17 12.46 -1.21 -11.34
CA ASN A 17 12.87 -2.22 -12.29
C ASN A 17 12.18 -2.02 -13.65
N GLU A 18 12.83 -1.31 -14.58
CA GLU A 18 12.32 -1.02 -15.92
C GLU A 18 11.95 -2.25 -16.75
N ARG A 19 12.48 -3.43 -16.39
CA ARG A 19 12.18 -4.69 -17.08
C ARG A 19 10.93 -5.39 -16.53
N ASP A 20 10.40 -4.92 -15.41
CA ASP A 20 9.18 -5.47 -14.84
C ASP A 20 7.96 -5.09 -15.72
N PRO A 21 7.06 -6.03 -16.06
CA PRO A 21 5.87 -5.73 -16.85
C PRO A 21 4.97 -4.62 -16.27
N LEU A 22 5.00 -4.42 -14.94
CA LEU A 22 4.23 -3.38 -14.26
C LEU A 22 4.97 -2.06 -14.10
N PHE A 23 6.23 -1.95 -14.57
CA PHE A 23 7.00 -0.71 -14.50
C PHE A 23 6.25 0.46 -15.13
N ALA A 24 5.67 0.27 -16.33
CA ALA A 24 4.93 1.32 -17.03
C ALA A 24 3.74 1.86 -16.21
N ASN A 25 3.03 0.98 -15.50
CA ASN A 25 1.97 1.41 -14.60
C ASN A 25 2.53 2.15 -13.39
N ALA A 26 3.60 1.64 -12.78
CA ALA A 26 4.21 2.23 -11.60
C ALA A 26 4.77 3.63 -11.86
N ASP A 27 5.49 3.79 -12.97
CA ASP A 27 6.00 5.06 -13.48
C ASP A 27 4.84 6.02 -13.82
N GLY A 28 3.78 5.54 -14.47
CA GLY A 28 2.57 6.32 -14.74
C GLY A 28 1.90 6.86 -13.47
N TYR A 29 1.72 6.03 -12.44
CA TYR A 29 1.20 6.47 -11.14
C TYR A 29 2.12 7.50 -10.48
N PHE A 30 3.43 7.24 -10.46
CA PHE A 30 4.40 8.14 -9.83
C PHE A 30 4.38 9.53 -10.47
N ARG A 31 4.38 9.60 -11.81
CA ARG A 31 4.26 10.87 -12.55
C ARG A 31 2.93 11.55 -12.28
N TYR A 32 1.83 10.81 -12.36
CA TYR A 32 0.49 11.36 -12.09
C TYR A 32 0.40 11.96 -10.68
N PHE A 33 0.97 11.31 -9.66
CA PHE A 33 0.95 11.83 -8.30
C PHE A 33 1.79 13.11 -8.15
N ILE A 34 2.95 13.19 -8.81
CA ILE A 34 3.76 14.42 -8.82
C ILE A 34 3.01 15.56 -9.54
N GLU A 35 2.49 15.30 -10.74
CA GLU A 35 1.82 16.31 -11.57
C GLU A 35 0.55 16.88 -10.93
N ASN A 36 -0.11 16.12 -10.06
CA ASN A 36 -1.35 16.51 -9.39
C ASN A 36 -1.16 16.89 -7.92
N ASP A 37 0.09 17.08 -7.47
CA ASP A 37 0.43 17.40 -6.08
C ASP A 37 -0.21 16.43 -5.06
N ILE A 38 -0.28 15.14 -5.41
CA ILE A 38 -0.79 14.09 -4.53
C ILE A 38 0.34 13.63 -3.61
N PRO A 39 0.23 13.82 -2.28
CA PRO A 39 1.30 13.40 -1.38
C PRO A 39 1.49 11.88 -1.41
N MET A 40 2.73 11.46 -1.65
CA MET A 40 3.13 10.06 -1.62
C MET A 40 3.82 9.74 -0.29
N TYR A 41 3.45 8.62 0.31
CA TYR A 41 3.98 8.16 1.57
C TYR A 41 4.65 6.79 1.42
N ILE A 42 5.65 6.55 2.26
CA ILE A 42 6.30 5.25 2.42
C ILE A 42 6.42 4.93 3.91
N SER A 43 6.05 3.72 4.31
CA SER A 43 6.21 3.28 5.70
C SER A 43 7.65 2.86 5.98
N THR A 44 8.13 3.07 7.20
CA THR A 44 9.39 2.48 7.68
C THR A 44 9.39 0.95 7.60
N ILE A 45 8.21 0.31 7.61
CA ILE A 45 8.07 -1.14 7.38
C ILE A 45 8.44 -1.47 5.93
N SER A 46 7.90 -0.74 4.95
CA SER A 46 8.19 -0.96 3.53
C SER A 46 9.65 -0.67 3.19
N ILE A 47 10.24 0.36 3.81
CA ILE A 47 11.69 0.62 3.70
C ILE A 47 12.48 -0.61 4.19
N GLY A 48 12.13 -1.15 5.36
CA GLY A 48 12.79 -2.32 5.92
C GLY A 48 12.67 -3.55 5.01
N GLU A 49 11.51 -3.79 4.42
CA GLU A 49 11.29 -4.88 3.47
C GLU A 49 12.10 -4.71 2.18
N TYR A 50 12.15 -3.49 1.63
CA TYR A 50 12.95 -3.18 0.45
C TYR A 50 14.45 -3.45 0.70
N CYS A 51 14.95 -2.99 1.86
CA CYS A 51 16.35 -3.14 2.26
C CYS A 51 16.79 -4.60 2.54
N VAL A 52 15.91 -5.60 2.43
CA VAL A 52 16.30 -7.02 2.45
C VAL A 52 17.18 -7.35 1.24
N ARG A 53 16.96 -6.68 0.10
CA ARG A 53 17.71 -6.92 -1.15
C ARG A 53 18.27 -5.66 -1.79
N GLY A 54 17.65 -4.51 -1.56
CA GLY A 54 18.12 -3.22 -2.06
C GLY A 54 18.77 -2.38 -0.96
N THR A 55 18.99 -1.11 -1.27
CA THR A 55 19.50 -0.10 -0.33
C THR A 55 18.57 1.09 -0.24
N VAL A 56 18.57 1.79 0.90
CA VAL A 56 17.68 2.95 1.11
C VAL A 56 17.93 4.08 0.11
N ASP A 57 19.16 4.21 -0.41
CA ASP A 57 19.57 5.23 -1.38
C ASP A 57 18.95 5.03 -2.77
N GLU A 58 18.44 3.84 -3.07
CA GLU A 58 17.71 3.53 -4.31
C GLU A 58 16.27 4.06 -4.29
N LEU A 59 15.70 4.31 -3.10
CA LEU A 59 14.33 4.79 -2.95
C LEU A 59 14.25 6.30 -3.25
N PRO A 60 13.19 6.79 -3.91
CA PRO A 60 13.04 8.20 -4.26
C PRO A 60 12.57 9.04 -3.06
N LEU A 61 13.29 8.98 -1.93
CA LEU A 61 12.88 9.58 -0.65
C LEU A 61 12.66 11.10 -0.70
N ARG A 62 13.24 11.80 -1.67
CA ARG A 62 13.00 13.25 -1.87
C ARG A 62 11.57 13.56 -2.29
N SER A 63 10.87 12.60 -2.90
CA SER A 63 9.49 12.74 -3.36
C SER A 63 8.49 12.07 -2.42
N LEU A 64 8.95 11.46 -1.31
CA LEU A 64 8.15 10.65 -0.41
C LEU A 64 8.16 11.22 1.01
N LYS A 65 7.00 11.16 1.67
CA LYS A 65 6.88 11.39 3.10
C LYS A 65 7.04 10.05 3.84
N VAL A 66 8.01 9.97 4.76
CA VAL A 66 8.22 8.75 5.55
C VAL A 66 7.25 8.71 6.71
N LEU A 67 6.50 7.60 6.84
CA LEU A 67 5.61 7.33 7.96
C LEU A 67 6.23 6.29 8.91
N THR A 68 6.39 6.65 10.18
CA THR A 68 6.89 5.76 11.22
C THR A 68 5.77 4.94 11.84
N TYR A 69 5.99 3.65 12.08
CA TYR A 69 5.02 2.80 12.75
C TYR A 69 4.91 3.13 14.25
N ASN A 70 3.73 3.58 14.71
CA ASN A 70 3.52 4.07 16.06
C ASN A 70 2.48 3.24 16.86
N ILE A 71 2.13 3.69 18.07
CA ILE A 71 1.21 2.99 18.98
C ILE A 71 -0.22 2.93 18.41
N ASP A 72 -0.69 3.98 17.73
CA ASP A 72 -2.03 4.00 17.15
C ASP A 72 -2.14 3.03 15.97
N HIS A 73 -1.10 2.95 15.15
CA HIS A 73 -0.98 1.91 14.11
C HIS A 73 -0.99 0.51 14.72
N ALA A 74 -0.31 0.30 15.84
CA ALA A 74 -0.29 -0.99 16.54
C ALA A 74 -1.67 -1.38 17.09
N LYS A 75 -2.40 -0.45 17.68
CA LYS A 75 -3.78 -0.69 18.14
C LYS A 75 -4.69 -1.06 16.99
N ARG A 76 -4.63 -0.32 15.88
CA ARG A 76 -5.44 -0.58 14.70
C ARG A 76 -5.08 -1.91 14.02
N THR A 77 -3.79 -2.24 13.99
CA THR A 77 -3.28 -3.52 13.51
C THR A 77 -3.88 -4.69 14.29
N GLY A 78 -3.99 -4.57 15.63
CA GLY A 78 -4.62 -5.59 16.46
C GLY A 78 -6.09 -5.83 16.10
N VAL A 79 -6.83 -4.77 15.79
CA VAL A 79 -8.23 -4.86 15.33
C VAL A 79 -8.31 -5.58 13.98
N PHE A 80 -7.54 -5.13 12.98
CA PHE A 80 -7.52 -5.77 11.67
C PHE A 80 -7.08 -7.23 11.74
N ALA A 81 -6.03 -7.52 12.50
CA ALA A 81 -5.55 -8.88 12.70
C ALA A 81 -6.63 -9.77 13.31
N ASN A 82 -7.33 -9.30 14.35
CA ASN A 82 -8.44 -10.05 14.96
C ASN A 82 -9.54 -10.35 13.93
N LEU A 83 -9.97 -9.36 13.15
CA LEU A 83 -10.97 -9.55 12.10
C LEU A 83 -10.54 -10.58 11.05
N ILE A 84 -9.29 -10.49 10.58
CA ILE A 84 -8.72 -11.44 9.61
C ILE A 84 -8.66 -12.84 10.22
N PHE A 85 -8.16 -12.99 11.44
CA PHE A 85 -8.03 -14.27 12.12
C PHE A 85 -9.38 -14.95 12.38
N SER A 86 -10.38 -14.20 12.85
CA SER A 86 -11.73 -14.72 13.08
C SER A 86 -12.44 -15.12 11.79
N ASN A 87 -12.01 -14.60 10.64
CA ASN A 87 -12.61 -14.87 9.34
C ASN A 87 -11.70 -15.69 8.41
N LYS A 88 -10.63 -16.31 8.94
CA LYS A 88 -9.70 -17.14 8.18
C LYS A 88 -10.40 -18.23 7.38
N GLY A 89 -11.51 -18.81 7.84
CA GLY A 89 -12.26 -19.80 7.06
C GLY A 89 -12.84 -19.29 5.73
N ARG A 90 -12.94 -17.96 5.54
CA ARG A 90 -13.42 -17.33 4.30
C ARG A 90 -12.31 -17.12 3.27
N LEU A 91 -11.05 -17.17 3.69
CA LEU A 91 -9.89 -17.02 2.83
C LEU A 91 -9.10 -18.34 2.87
N LYS A 92 -8.67 -18.89 1.74
CA LYS A 92 -7.72 -20.02 1.74
C LYS A 92 -6.32 -19.53 2.12
N LEU A 93 -6.16 -18.98 3.33
CA LEU A 93 -4.89 -18.53 3.89
C LEU A 93 -4.19 -19.73 4.51
N ASN A 94 -2.91 -19.92 4.20
CA ASN A 94 -2.08 -20.96 4.81
C ASN A 94 -2.05 -20.83 6.35
N GLU A 95 -2.01 -21.97 7.04
CA GLU A 95 -2.10 -22.02 8.51
C GLU A 95 -0.86 -21.43 9.23
N ARG A 96 -1.14 -20.48 10.15
CA ARG A 96 -0.30 -19.91 11.24
C ARG A 96 1.00 -19.17 10.84
N ASN A 97 1.51 -18.15 11.54
CA ASN A 97 1.10 -17.28 12.65
C ASN A 97 2.15 -16.15 12.70
N ILE A 98 1.78 -14.93 12.29
CA ILE A 98 2.42 -13.62 12.56
C ILE A 98 1.42 -12.60 12.02
N ILE A 99 1.29 -11.42 12.64
CA ILE A 99 0.58 -10.30 12.03
C ILE A 99 1.38 -9.90 10.77
N PRO A 100 0.87 -10.13 9.55
CA PRO A 100 1.60 -9.80 8.33
C PRO A 100 1.91 -8.31 8.28
N ASN A 101 3.02 -7.95 7.65
CA ASN A 101 3.37 -6.55 7.46
C ASN A 101 2.28 -5.80 6.68
N ASP A 102 1.59 -6.46 5.75
CA ASP A 102 0.42 -5.90 5.05
C ASP A 102 -0.66 -5.41 6.02
N THR A 103 -0.92 -6.14 7.11
CA THR A 103 -1.90 -5.72 8.12
C THR A 103 -1.43 -4.47 8.88
N LYS A 104 -0.12 -4.36 9.13
CA LYS A 104 0.48 -3.16 9.73
C LYS A 104 0.40 -1.97 8.78
N LEU A 105 0.68 -2.19 7.50
CA LEU A 105 0.61 -1.17 6.46
C LEU A 105 -0.82 -0.68 6.23
N PHE A 106 -1.81 -1.58 6.21
CA PHE A 106 -3.23 -1.23 6.19
C PHE A 106 -3.63 -0.41 7.42
N ALA A 107 -3.17 -0.80 8.60
CA ALA A 107 -3.45 -0.05 9.82
C ALA A 107 -2.81 1.34 9.78
N THR A 108 -1.59 1.49 9.23
CA THR A 108 -0.99 2.81 8.99
C THR A 108 -1.84 3.62 8.01
N ALA A 109 -2.25 3.06 6.86
CA ALA A 109 -3.11 3.76 5.90
C ALA A 109 -4.48 4.16 6.48
N ASP A 110 -5.02 3.35 7.39
CA ASP A 110 -6.33 3.58 8.00
C ASP A 110 -6.31 4.65 9.11
N VAL A 111 -5.19 4.77 9.84
CA VAL A 111 -5.01 5.72 10.94
C VAL A 111 -4.58 7.10 10.43
N GLU A 112 -3.75 7.14 9.40
CA GLU A 112 -3.21 8.39 8.84
C GLU A 112 -4.28 9.10 8.00
N GLY A 113 -4.94 10.11 8.57
CA GLY A 113 -6.07 10.80 7.93
C GLY A 113 -5.75 11.52 6.61
N GLU A 114 -4.48 11.71 6.28
CA GLU A 114 -4.04 12.22 4.97
C GLU A 114 -3.96 11.13 3.89
N VAL A 115 -3.88 9.85 4.28
CA VAL A 115 -3.79 8.72 3.37
C VAL A 115 -5.19 8.28 2.96
N ALA A 116 -5.52 8.49 1.69
CA ALA A 116 -6.79 8.05 1.12
C ALA A 116 -6.66 6.81 0.25
N TYR A 117 -5.44 6.51 -0.21
CA TYR A 117 -5.17 5.40 -1.10
C TYR A 117 -4.04 4.53 -0.56
N TYR A 118 -4.15 3.22 -0.76
CA TYR A 118 -3.07 2.26 -0.58
C TYR A 118 -2.80 1.58 -1.91
N LEU A 119 -1.58 1.71 -2.45
CA LEU A 119 -1.26 1.20 -3.77
C LEU A 119 -0.30 0.03 -3.68
N SER A 120 -0.69 -1.10 -4.27
CA SER A 120 0.06 -2.36 -4.24
C SER A 120 -0.19 -3.19 -5.48
N SER A 121 0.74 -4.11 -5.77
CA SER A 121 0.59 -5.17 -6.77
C SER A 121 0.34 -6.55 -6.16
N ASP A 122 0.32 -6.67 -4.83
CA ASP A 122 0.12 -7.95 -4.16
C ASP A 122 -1.36 -8.36 -4.12
N GLY A 123 -1.67 -9.48 -4.79
CA GLY A 123 -3.01 -10.05 -4.85
C GLY A 123 -3.49 -10.63 -3.51
N GLU A 124 -2.60 -11.08 -2.63
CA GLU A 124 -3.00 -11.55 -1.30
C GLU A 124 -3.41 -10.38 -0.41
N SER A 125 -2.64 -9.29 -0.43
CA SER A 125 -3.01 -8.02 0.19
C SER A 125 -4.39 -7.52 -0.28
N GLN A 126 -4.68 -7.59 -1.59
CA GLN A 126 -6.01 -7.19 -2.09
C GLN A 126 -7.14 -8.03 -1.49
N LYS A 127 -6.99 -9.37 -1.42
CA LYS A 127 -8.01 -10.26 -0.80
C LYS A 127 -8.25 -9.90 0.67
N ILE A 128 -7.18 -9.59 1.40
CA ILE A 128 -7.27 -9.17 2.81
C ILE A 128 -8.02 -7.84 2.92
N TYR A 129 -7.69 -6.86 2.08
CA TYR A 129 -8.40 -5.58 2.05
C TYR A 129 -9.89 -5.75 1.74
N GLU A 130 -10.25 -6.58 0.76
CA GLU A 130 -11.64 -6.86 0.41
C GLU A 130 -12.42 -7.47 1.58
N LEU A 131 -11.79 -8.38 2.34
CA LEU A 131 -12.36 -8.90 3.58
C LEU A 131 -12.55 -7.79 4.62
N LEU A 132 -11.54 -6.96 4.88
CA LEU A 132 -11.62 -5.85 5.84
C LEU A 132 -12.71 -4.85 5.45
N LYS A 133 -12.85 -4.53 4.16
CA LYS A 133 -13.88 -3.65 3.62
C LYS A 133 -15.29 -4.14 3.93
N GLN A 134 -15.53 -5.44 3.92
CA GLN A 134 -16.82 -6.03 4.28
C GLN A 134 -17.12 -5.99 5.79
N LEU A 135 -16.08 -6.01 6.63
CA LEU A 135 -16.21 -6.18 8.07
C LEU A 135 -16.17 -4.86 8.85
N ASP A 136 -15.37 -3.90 8.39
CA ASP A 136 -14.99 -2.73 9.19
C ASP A 136 -14.83 -1.43 8.37
N SER A 137 -14.91 -1.51 7.03
CA SER A 137 -14.85 -0.36 6.12
C SER A 137 -13.63 0.57 6.33
N PRO A 138 -12.41 0.13 5.95
CA PRO A 138 -11.20 0.94 6.10
C PRO A 138 -11.31 2.34 5.48
N HIS A 139 -10.66 3.32 6.09
CA HIS A 139 -10.69 4.74 5.70
C HIS A 139 -9.89 5.07 4.43
N PHE A 140 -9.25 4.07 3.82
CA PHE A 140 -8.49 4.19 2.57
C PHE A 140 -9.06 3.28 1.48
N GLN A 141 -8.74 3.61 0.23
CA GLN A 141 -9.07 2.80 -0.94
C GLN A 141 -7.84 2.05 -1.45
N PHE A 142 -7.97 0.73 -1.63
CA PHE A 142 -6.92 -0.08 -2.27
C PHE A 142 -6.89 0.17 -3.78
N ILE A 143 -5.72 0.50 -4.30
CA ILE A 143 -5.41 0.61 -5.73
C ILE A 143 -4.55 -0.57 -6.11
N ASN A 144 -5.06 -1.39 -7.03
CA ASN A 144 -4.30 -2.46 -7.64
C ASN A 144 -3.45 -1.90 -8.80
N LEU A 145 -2.12 -2.03 -8.70
CA LEU A 145 -1.13 -1.56 -9.68
C LEU A 145 -1.31 -2.15 -11.09
N TYR A 146 -1.98 -3.30 -11.24
CA TYR A 146 -2.33 -3.86 -12.55
C TYR A 146 -3.30 -2.97 -13.34
N ASN A 147 -4.07 -2.12 -12.66
CA ASN A 147 -4.92 -1.13 -13.30
C ASN A 147 -4.11 0.15 -13.53
N PRO A 148 -4.05 0.70 -14.76
CA PRO A 148 -3.35 1.94 -15.03
C PRO A 148 -4.04 3.13 -14.33
N TYR A 149 -3.25 4.16 -13.99
CA TYR A 149 -3.76 5.36 -13.30
C TYR A 149 -4.88 6.06 -14.08
N THR A 150 -4.83 6.00 -15.42
CA THR A 150 -5.87 6.53 -16.32
C THR A 150 -7.24 5.92 -16.05
N SER A 151 -7.29 4.61 -15.82
CA SER A 151 -8.52 3.90 -15.49
C SER A 151 -8.99 4.21 -14.08
N VAL A 152 -8.07 4.25 -13.11
CA VAL A 152 -8.41 4.46 -11.69
C VAL A 152 -8.88 5.89 -11.41
N PHE A 153 -8.25 6.89 -12.03
CA PHE A 153 -8.58 8.30 -11.82
C PHE A 153 -9.45 8.91 -12.92
N GLY A 154 -9.82 8.12 -13.94
CA GLY A 154 -10.69 8.58 -15.03
C GLY A 154 -10.06 9.66 -15.91
N VAL A 155 -8.74 9.59 -16.13
CA VAL A 155 -7.99 10.55 -16.96
C VAL A 155 -7.66 9.96 -18.32
N LEU A 156 -7.71 10.78 -19.36
CA LEU A 156 -7.40 10.36 -20.71
C LEU A 156 -5.88 10.16 -20.87
N PRO A 157 -5.42 9.09 -21.52
CA PRO A 157 -4.02 8.95 -21.90
C PRO A 157 -3.67 10.03 -22.93
N PHE A 158 -2.60 10.77 -22.69
CA PHE A 158 -1.99 11.68 -23.67
C PHE A 158 -1.01 10.93 -24.57
#